data_AF-A0A7Y4X250-F1
#
_entry.id   AF-A0A7Y4X250-F1
#
_cell.length_a   1.000
_cell.length_b   1.000
_cell.length_c   1.000
_cell.angle_alpha   90.00
_cell.angle_beta   90.00
_cell.angle_gamma   90.00
#
_symmetry.space_group_name_H-M   'P 1'
#
loop_
_entity.id
_entity.type
_entity.pdbx_description
1 polymer ?
#
loop_
_entity_poly.entity_id
_entity_poly.type
_entity_poly.pdbx_seq_one_letter_code
_entity_poly.pdbx_strand_id
1 'polypeptide(L)'
;QAAAFGTPDPGVGGNGIATCNTGAANVLPSGSAASCVSDAGVYDMVGNLWEWVADWTQGDSNPFAPETGGITNPGYGNDLMSGTNPAQTQGDGHNFPAAIERGGSYGYGNGTASGVFALSAAQAPSALFSDLGFRCGR
;
A
#
# COMPACT_ATOMS: atom_id res chain seq x y z
N GLN A 1 -12.29 -2.95 0.32
CA GLN A 1 -11.84 -2.62 1.70
C GLN A 1 -12.38 -3.53 2.79
N ALA A 2 -13.55 -4.18 2.64
CA ALA A 2 -14.09 -5.07 3.69
C ALA A 2 -13.11 -6.14 4.19
N ALA A 3 -12.27 -6.69 3.31
CA ALA A 3 -11.26 -7.68 3.67
C ALA A 3 -10.17 -7.18 4.63
N ALA A 4 -9.88 -5.87 4.66
CA ALA A 4 -8.86 -5.25 5.52
C ALA A 4 -9.42 -4.70 6.82
N PHE A 5 -10.75 -4.76 7.02
CA PHE A 5 -11.38 -4.18 8.19
C PHE A 5 -10.90 -4.88 9.48
N GLY A 6 -10.58 -4.10 10.50
CA GLY A 6 -10.11 -4.62 11.79
C GLY A 6 -8.65 -5.08 11.81
N THR A 7 -7.93 -5.07 10.67
CA THR A 7 -6.51 -5.43 10.66
C THR A 7 -5.70 -4.41 11.49
N PRO A 8 -4.88 -4.87 12.45
CA PRO A 8 -4.06 -3.96 13.24
C PRO A 8 -3.04 -3.20 12.39
N ASP A 9 -2.90 -1.90 12.65
CA ASP A 9 -1.78 -1.10 12.15
C ASP A 9 -0.84 -0.76 13.33
N PRO A 10 0.28 -1.49 13.48
CA PRO A 10 1.25 -1.25 14.54
C PRO A 10 2.24 -0.12 14.24
N GLY A 11 2.17 0.54 13.07
CA GLY A 11 3.12 1.57 12.67
C GLY A 11 4.58 1.11 12.75
N VAL A 12 5.47 1.94 13.30
CA VAL A 12 6.90 1.60 13.46
C VAL A 12 7.18 0.35 14.31
N GLY A 13 6.20 -0.11 15.11
CA GLY A 13 6.32 -1.28 15.98
C GLY A 13 6.02 -2.62 15.32
N GLY A 14 5.62 -2.63 14.05
CA GLY A 14 5.20 -3.84 13.34
C GLY A 14 6.34 -4.74 12.88
N ASN A 15 6.80 -5.63 13.75
CA ASN A 15 7.90 -6.54 13.44
C ASN A 15 7.50 -7.77 12.60
N GLY A 16 6.20 -7.93 12.30
CA GLY A 16 5.70 -9.08 11.53
C GLY A 16 5.75 -10.43 12.27
N ILE A 17 5.98 -10.43 13.59
CA ILE A 17 5.95 -11.64 14.44
C ILE A 17 4.67 -11.66 15.27
N ALA A 18 4.44 -10.60 16.05
CA ALA A 18 3.25 -10.49 16.90
C ALA A 18 2.14 -9.69 16.22
N THR A 19 2.53 -8.66 15.46
CA THR A 19 1.66 -7.69 14.79
C THR A 19 2.04 -7.60 13.32
N CYS A 20 1.27 -6.85 12.53
CA CYS A 20 1.51 -6.70 11.09
C CYS A 20 2.93 -6.25 10.75
N ASN A 21 3.41 -6.68 9.58
CA ASN A 21 4.79 -6.43 9.12
C ASN A 21 4.91 -5.04 8.48
N THR A 22 4.90 -3.99 9.28
CA THR A 22 5.03 -2.60 8.81
C THR A 22 6.44 -2.05 9.01
N GLY A 23 7.19 -2.52 10.01
CA GLY A 23 8.50 -2.01 10.39
C GLY A 23 9.66 -3.00 10.28
N ALA A 24 9.45 -4.24 9.80
CA ALA A 24 10.56 -5.17 9.60
C ALA A 24 11.39 -4.84 8.35
N ALA A 25 12.57 -5.43 8.25
CA ALA A 25 13.51 -5.17 7.16
C ALA A 25 13.19 -5.90 5.84
N ASN A 26 12.34 -6.94 5.88
CA ASN A 26 12.04 -7.79 4.73
C ASN A 26 10.59 -8.28 4.76
N VAL A 27 10.13 -8.78 3.61
CA VAL A 27 8.90 -9.57 3.49
C VAL A 27 9.00 -10.82 4.38
N LEU A 28 7.89 -11.18 5.01
CA LEU A 28 7.76 -12.37 5.83
C LEU A 28 6.73 -13.32 5.21
N PRO A 29 6.82 -14.63 5.51
CA PRO A 29 5.82 -15.59 5.05
C PRO A 29 4.42 -15.15 5.45
N SER A 30 3.47 -15.25 4.51
CA SER A 30 2.08 -14.86 4.77
C SER A 30 1.52 -15.62 5.97
N GLY A 31 0.79 -14.91 6.85
CA GLY A 31 0.21 -15.46 8.06
C GLY A 31 1.20 -15.76 9.20
N SER A 32 2.48 -15.40 9.06
CA SER A 32 3.46 -15.57 10.14
C SER A 32 3.20 -14.66 11.34
N ALA A 33 2.56 -13.50 11.13
CA ALA A 33 2.13 -12.59 12.18
C ALA A 33 0.75 -13.01 12.73
N ALA A 34 0.74 -13.67 13.89
CA ALA A 34 -0.47 -14.29 14.44
C ALA A 34 -1.64 -13.30 14.67
N SER A 35 -1.34 -12.04 15.01
CA SER A 35 -2.36 -11.00 15.23
C SER A 35 -2.57 -10.10 14.01
N CYS A 36 -1.84 -10.30 12.91
CA CYS A 36 -2.06 -9.53 11.68
C CYS A 36 -3.17 -10.16 10.85
N VAL A 37 -4.38 -10.15 11.40
CA VAL A 37 -5.57 -10.74 10.80
C VAL A 37 -6.69 -9.71 10.84
N SER A 38 -7.42 -9.59 9.74
CA SER A 38 -8.63 -8.77 9.67
C SER A 38 -9.81 -9.45 10.37
N ASP A 39 -10.88 -8.70 10.62
CA ASP A 39 -12.14 -9.24 11.12
C ASP A 39 -12.78 -10.24 10.13
N ALA A 40 -12.40 -10.17 8.86
CA ALA A 40 -12.79 -11.13 7.83
C ALA A 40 -11.90 -12.38 7.79
N GLY A 41 -10.92 -12.51 8.70
CA GLY A 41 -9.99 -13.63 8.77
C GLY A 41 -8.86 -13.58 7.73
N VAL A 42 -8.60 -12.42 7.13
CA VAL A 42 -7.59 -12.26 6.08
C VAL A 42 -6.29 -11.74 6.69
N TYR A 43 -5.20 -12.47 6.47
CA TYR A 43 -3.89 -12.12 6.97
C TYR A 43 -3.18 -11.09 6.10
N ASP A 44 -2.36 -10.26 6.73
CA ASP A 44 -1.42 -9.35 6.07
C ASP A 44 -2.09 -8.33 5.12
N MET A 45 -3.26 -7.82 5.52
CA MET A 45 -3.93 -6.73 4.80
C MET A 45 -3.31 -5.35 5.07
N VAL A 46 -2.41 -5.28 6.05
CA VAL A 46 -1.61 -4.10 6.43
C VAL A 46 -0.15 -4.52 6.47
N GLY A 47 0.70 -3.79 5.75
CA GLY A 47 2.12 -4.10 5.64
C GLY A 47 2.41 -5.40 4.88
N ASN A 48 3.60 -5.94 5.10
CA ASN A 48 4.22 -7.01 4.33
C ASN A 48 4.48 -6.58 2.89
N LEU A 49 3.50 -6.62 1.98
CA LEU A 49 3.69 -6.18 0.60
C LEU A 49 2.61 -5.17 0.23
N TRP A 50 3.00 -4.19 -0.57
CA TRP A 50 2.02 -3.48 -1.39
C TRP A 50 1.31 -4.48 -2.28
N GLU A 51 -0.01 -4.45 -2.32
CA GLU A 51 -0.79 -5.37 -3.15
C GLU A 51 -1.43 -4.62 -4.31
N TRP A 52 -1.11 -5.04 -5.54
CA TRP A 52 -1.83 -4.60 -6.73
C TRP A 52 -3.33 -4.88 -6.61
N VAL A 53 -4.14 -3.92 -7.04
CA VAL A 53 -5.58 -4.12 -7.26
C VAL A 53 -5.93 -3.94 -8.75
N ALA A 54 -7.13 -4.40 -9.11
CA ALA A 54 -7.62 -4.29 -10.48
C ALA A 54 -8.01 -2.85 -10.88
N ASP A 55 -8.11 -1.94 -9.90
CA ASP A 55 -8.49 -0.54 -10.10
C ASP A 55 -7.29 0.32 -10.52
N TRP A 56 -7.56 1.27 -11.41
CA TRP A 56 -6.58 2.19 -11.97
C TRP A 56 -7.12 3.61 -11.81
N THR A 57 -6.23 4.59 -11.71
CA THR A 57 -6.61 5.99 -11.68
C THR A 57 -5.69 6.81 -12.57
N GLN A 58 -6.25 7.84 -13.18
CA GLN A 58 -5.51 8.81 -13.96
C GLN A 58 -5.75 10.17 -13.33
N GLY A 59 -4.71 10.73 -12.73
CA GLY A 59 -4.76 12.14 -12.36
C GLY A 59 -4.63 13.04 -13.57
N ASP A 60 -5.31 14.19 -13.54
CA ASP A 60 -4.88 15.33 -14.34
C ASP A 60 -3.51 15.80 -13.82
N SER A 61 -2.69 16.40 -14.69
CA SER A 61 -1.49 17.16 -14.30
C SER A 61 -1.87 18.49 -13.61
N ASN A 62 -2.84 18.43 -12.70
CA ASN A 62 -3.43 19.55 -11.98
C ASN A 62 -2.57 19.86 -10.74
N PRO A 63 -2.19 21.13 -10.49
CA PRO A 63 -1.46 21.56 -9.30
C PRO A 63 -2.16 21.31 -7.95
N PHE A 64 -3.44 20.92 -7.92
CA PHE A 64 -4.17 20.59 -6.69
C PHE A 64 -4.19 19.09 -6.35
N ALA A 65 -3.76 18.22 -7.26
CA ALA A 65 -3.43 16.85 -6.86
C ALA A 65 -2.16 16.90 -5.99
N PRO A 66 -2.05 16.09 -4.93
CA PRO A 66 -0.77 15.91 -4.25
C PRO A 66 0.30 15.67 -5.32
N GLU A 67 1.41 16.40 -5.23
CA GLU A 67 2.50 16.28 -6.20
C GLU A 67 2.91 14.81 -6.33
N THR A 68 3.60 14.45 -7.41
CA THR A 68 4.22 13.13 -7.53
C THR A 68 5.07 12.83 -6.28
N GLY A 69 4.63 11.93 -5.40
CA GLY A 69 5.29 11.63 -4.12
C GLY A 69 4.85 12.48 -2.91
N GLY A 70 3.86 13.37 -3.08
CA GLY A 70 3.18 14.10 -2.02
C GLY A 70 2.32 13.15 -1.20
N ILE A 71 2.75 12.90 0.03
CA ILE A 71 2.01 12.06 0.99
C ILE A 71 0.86 12.89 1.55
N THR A 72 -0.36 12.49 1.23
CA THR A 72 -1.56 12.93 1.97
C THR A 72 -2.03 11.80 2.87
N ASN A 73 -2.58 12.13 4.03
CA ASN A 73 -3.07 11.16 5.01
C ASN A 73 -4.61 11.26 5.06
N PRO A 74 -5.35 10.14 5.15
CA PRO A 74 -6.81 10.13 5.28
C PRO A 74 -7.34 10.69 6.61
N GLY A 75 -6.49 11.18 7.50
CA GLY A 75 -6.82 11.60 8.86
C GLY A 75 -7.03 10.44 9.84
N TYR A 76 -6.69 9.21 9.42
CA TYR A 76 -6.76 7.99 10.22
C TYR A 76 -5.38 7.35 10.25
N GLY A 77 -4.75 7.30 11.43
CA GLY A 77 -3.38 6.82 11.54
C GLY A 77 -2.40 7.71 10.78
N ASN A 78 -1.33 7.09 10.25
CA ASN A 78 -0.35 7.72 9.37
C ASN A 78 -0.38 7.10 7.95
N ASP A 79 -1.49 6.44 7.61
CA ASP A 79 -1.70 5.74 6.34
C ASP A 79 -1.38 6.64 5.13
N LEU A 80 -0.62 6.08 4.18
CA LEU A 80 -0.26 6.77 2.95
C LEU A 80 -1.45 6.93 2.00
N MET A 81 -1.63 8.11 1.44
CA MET A 81 -2.31 8.31 0.15
C MET A 81 -1.40 9.10 -0.78
N SER A 82 -0.98 8.47 -1.88
CA SER A 82 -0.02 9.04 -2.83
C SER A 82 -0.37 8.70 -4.28
N GLY A 83 0.11 9.52 -5.22
CA GLY A 83 0.15 9.17 -6.63
C GLY A 83 -1.16 9.38 -7.40
N THR A 84 -2.07 10.27 -7.00
CA THR A 84 -3.29 10.54 -7.80
C THR A 84 -3.02 11.39 -9.05
N ASN A 85 -1.87 11.21 -9.66
CA ASN A 85 -1.30 11.91 -10.81
C ASN A 85 -1.02 10.87 -11.93
N PRO A 86 -0.45 11.26 -13.08
CA PRO A 86 0.07 10.30 -14.07
C PRO A 86 1.05 9.29 -13.50
N ALA A 87 1.01 8.05 -14.01
CA ALA A 87 1.90 6.98 -13.60
C ALA A 87 3.39 7.33 -13.78
N GLN A 88 4.17 7.05 -12.74
CA GLN A 88 5.62 6.94 -12.83
C GLN A 88 5.99 5.63 -13.50
N THR A 89 7.25 5.50 -13.92
CA THR A 89 7.80 4.27 -14.54
C THR A 89 7.05 3.77 -15.78
N GLN A 90 6.30 4.66 -16.45
CA GLN A 90 5.67 4.45 -17.75
C GLN A 90 6.70 4.50 -18.91
N GLY A 91 6.35 3.90 -20.05
CA GLY A 91 7.12 4.03 -21.30
C GLY A 91 6.94 5.39 -21.98
N ASP A 92 7.26 5.47 -23.28
CA ASP A 92 7.08 6.69 -24.07
C ASP A 92 5.60 7.15 -24.07
N GLY A 93 5.37 8.41 -23.67
CA GLY A 93 4.04 8.99 -23.55
C GLY A 93 3.89 9.89 -22.32
N HIS A 94 2.75 10.57 -22.23
CA HIS A 94 2.35 11.34 -21.06
C HIS A 94 1.00 10.84 -20.55
N ASN A 95 0.76 11.00 -19.25
CA ASN A 95 -0.54 10.71 -18.62
C ASN A 95 -0.99 9.24 -18.69
N PHE A 96 -0.07 8.27 -18.61
CA PHE A 96 -0.48 6.87 -18.47
C PHE A 96 -1.23 6.71 -17.13
N PRO A 97 -2.40 6.02 -17.10
CA PRO A 97 -3.11 5.77 -15.86
C PRO A 97 -2.30 4.85 -14.95
N ALA A 98 -2.18 5.22 -13.68
CA ALA A 98 -1.49 4.40 -12.72
C ALA A 98 -2.40 3.29 -12.18
N ALA A 99 -1.82 2.13 -11.94
CA ALA A 99 -2.48 1.08 -11.21
C ALA A 99 -2.43 1.37 -9.70
N ILE A 100 -3.46 0.96 -8.98
CA ILE A 100 -3.56 1.20 -7.54
C ILE A 100 -2.91 0.02 -6.79
N GLU A 101 -2.14 0.34 -5.76
CA GLU A 101 -1.59 -0.58 -4.78
C GLU A 101 -2.07 -0.21 -3.37
N ARG A 102 -2.28 -1.22 -2.52
CA ARG A 102 -2.93 -1.07 -1.20
C ARG A 102 -2.15 -1.72 -0.07
N GLY A 103 -2.41 -1.30 1.16
CA GLY A 103 -2.00 -1.98 2.39
C GLY A 103 -0.64 -1.58 2.95
N GLY A 104 0.26 -1.08 2.10
CA GLY A 104 1.62 -0.75 2.50
C GLY A 104 2.55 -1.96 2.52
N SER A 105 3.86 -1.71 2.58
CA SER A 105 4.87 -2.76 2.63
C SER A 105 5.71 -2.72 3.91
N TYR A 106 6.60 -3.69 4.06
CA TYR A 106 7.58 -3.72 5.15
C TYR A 106 8.54 -2.50 5.06
N GLY A 107 8.67 -1.77 6.16
CA GLY A 107 9.65 -0.67 6.29
C GLY A 107 9.34 0.60 5.50
N TYR A 108 8.30 0.62 4.66
CA TYR A 108 7.93 1.80 3.89
C TYR A 108 7.48 2.95 4.80
N GLY A 109 7.96 4.17 4.53
CA GLY A 109 7.71 5.32 5.41
C GLY A 109 8.21 5.12 6.85
N ASN A 110 9.27 4.32 7.06
CA ASN A 110 9.71 3.91 8.41
C ASN A 110 8.63 3.14 9.18
N GLY A 111 7.75 2.44 8.45
CA GLY A 111 6.65 1.65 8.97
C GLY A 111 5.40 2.43 9.38
N THR A 112 5.36 3.75 9.20
CA THR A 112 4.16 4.55 9.51
C THR A 112 3.15 4.65 8.37
N ALA A 113 3.58 4.33 7.14
CA ALA A 113 2.80 4.58 5.94
C ALA A 113 1.83 3.43 5.57
N SER A 114 2.03 2.26 6.15
CA SER A 114 1.18 1.08 5.95
C SER A 114 -0.10 1.19 6.78
N GLY A 115 -1.19 0.60 6.29
CA GLY A 115 -2.49 0.72 6.97
C GLY A 115 -3.67 0.33 6.08
N VAL A 116 -4.86 0.28 6.67
CA VAL A 116 -6.09 -0.17 5.99
C VAL A 116 -6.60 0.84 4.94
N PHE A 117 -6.19 2.09 5.08
CA PHE A 117 -6.42 3.16 4.13
C PHE A 117 -5.17 3.48 3.28
N ALA A 118 -4.05 2.79 3.51
CA ALA A 118 -2.86 2.95 2.71
C ALA A 118 -3.17 2.64 1.23
N LEU A 119 -2.83 3.61 0.39
CA LEU A 119 -3.07 3.64 -1.04
C LEU A 119 -1.92 4.36 -1.73
N SER A 120 -1.36 3.72 -2.73
CA SER A 120 -0.53 4.38 -3.72
C SER A 120 -1.13 4.15 -5.10
N ALA A 121 -1.10 5.19 -5.91
CA ALA A 121 -1.47 5.16 -7.31
C ALA A 121 -0.32 5.73 -8.15
N ALA A 122 0.93 5.54 -7.73
CA ALA A 122 2.04 6.22 -8.37
C ALA A 122 2.63 5.43 -9.56
N GLN A 123 2.30 4.16 -9.73
CA GLN A 123 3.11 3.25 -10.54
C GLN A 123 2.39 2.78 -11.81
N ALA A 124 3.17 2.67 -12.89
CA ALA A 124 2.72 1.98 -14.08
C ALA A 124 2.49 0.49 -13.75
N PRO A 125 1.53 -0.19 -14.40
CA PRO A 125 1.26 -1.61 -14.20
C PRO A 125 2.45 -2.53 -14.56
N SER A 126 3.41 -2.02 -15.33
CA SER A 126 4.66 -2.70 -15.64
C SER A 126 5.71 -2.60 -14.53
N ALA A 127 5.44 -1.84 -13.47
CA ALA A 127 6.38 -1.65 -12.38
C ALA A 127 6.56 -2.93 -11.55
N LEU A 128 7.80 -3.16 -11.12
CA LEU A 128 8.21 -4.33 -10.34
C LEU A 128 9.15 -3.87 -9.24
N PHE A 129 8.77 -4.11 -7.99
CA PHE A 129 9.57 -3.80 -6.80
C PHE A 129 9.64 -5.03 -5.89
N SER A 130 10.63 -5.09 -5.01
CA SER A 130 10.80 -6.21 -4.08
C SER A 130 9.70 -6.30 -3.02
N ASP A 131 9.01 -5.19 -2.79
CA ASP A 131 8.00 -5.00 -1.76
C ASP A 131 6.57 -4.89 -2.34
N LEU A 132 6.41 -5.31 -3.60
CA LEU A 132 5.16 -5.29 -4.35
C LEU A 132 4.73 -6.73 -4.70
N GLY A 133 3.46 -7.03 -4.45
CA GLY A 133 2.83 -8.33 -4.66
C GLY A 133 1.38 -8.21 -5.09
N PHE A 134 0.61 -9.29 -4.88
CA PHE A 134 -0.81 -9.32 -5.22
C PHE A 134 -1.54 -10.30 -4.30
N ARG A 135 -2.87 -10.13 -4.24
CA ARG A 135 -3.78 -11.05 -3.59
C ARG A 135 -4.96 -11.35 -4.50
N CYS A 136 -5.31 -12.63 -4.60
CA CYS A 136 -6.50 -13.04 -5.34
C CYS A 136 -7.77 -12.61 -4.59
N GLY A 137 -8.71 -11.99 -5.30
CA GLY A 137 -10.05 -11.66 -4.83
C GLY A 137 -11.14 -12.27 -5.71
N ARG A 138 -12.36 -12.39 -5.19
CA ARG A 138 -13.57 -12.76 -5.95
C ARG A 138 -14.78 -11.96 -5.47
#